data_AF-A0A4P6EZ53-F1
#
_entry.id   AF-A0A4P6EZ53-F1
#
_cell.length_a   1.000
_cell.length_b   1.000
_cell.length_c   1.000
_cell.angle_alpha   90.00
_cell.angle_beta   90.00
_cell.angle_gamma   90.00
#
_symmetry.space_group_name_H-M   'P 1'
#
loop_
_entity.id
_entity.type
_entity.pdbx_description
1 polymer ?
#
loop_
_entity_poly.entity_id
_entity_poly.type
_entity_poly.pdbx_seq_one_letter_code
_entity_poly.pdbx_strand_id
1 'polypeptide(L)'
;MSDERTLFPITMRGYDRAQVENQLARLEQSVDEARRAVAASDERAMQLQSELAEAQRLLREQDRPSYSGLGSRIEQLLRSAEEQSADVLTQANQQSADVMARAKLSAGQVRARAEAEVAELLAAARREAEEIRTTTGAEAEGTLLGAQRRAEELVGSAEREASLIASTIQAEESERRASLERELGVLRSSTEREVTELRLATERDTAQLRAQAAADAATLRQEAEAEANTLLESTRREAARIIAEARHHATEASHTAATELEELREAARKTLADAELDVAQRREQVEREAAERHELAKQQTDQLIRTAEEHASEAEKRVAVALQQAEKVRGESDQYVKELVADSRRTADRIVAEARAFADQTVNDARAESEAHRSAAQRQFEDLSRKQESINTYLDELRGLLGSEKEAAQVLGTVSAPATEEPAAEPAADESAGTPAEDVAEAPEATKA
;
A
#
# COMPACT_ATOMS: atom_id res chain seq x y z
N MET A 1 -131.06 151.33 -79.85
CA MET A 1 -129.70 151.34 -79.26
C MET A 1 -129.42 149.92 -78.77
N SER A 2 -129.18 148.92 -79.63
CA SER A 2 -128.43 148.93 -80.89
C SER A 2 -126.96 149.24 -80.65
N ASP A 3 -126.21 148.21 -80.26
CA ASP A 3 -124.74 148.22 -80.20
C ASP A 3 -124.25 146.76 -80.31
N GLU A 4 -124.16 146.24 -81.55
CA GLU A 4 -123.83 144.84 -81.86
C GLU A 4 -122.33 144.54 -81.60
N ARG A 5 -121.96 144.47 -80.33
CA ARG A 5 -120.58 144.18 -79.91
C ARG A 5 -120.29 142.68 -80.02
N THR A 6 -120.01 142.20 -81.24
CA THR A 6 -119.55 140.83 -81.50
C THR A 6 -118.17 140.61 -80.89
N LEU A 7 -118.12 140.14 -79.64
CA LEU A 7 -116.89 139.99 -78.84
C LEU A 7 -115.88 138.95 -79.39
N PHE A 8 -116.28 138.12 -80.34
CA PHE A 8 -115.49 136.97 -80.80
C PHE A 8 -115.21 137.06 -82.32
N PRO A 9 -113.94 136.99 -82.77
CA PRO A 9 -113.59 137.10 -84.19
C PRO A 9 -113.91 135.82 -84.97
N ILE A 10 -114.52 135.99 -86.14
CA ILE A 10 -114.94 134.88 -87.02
C ILE A 10 -113.73 134.28 -87.75
N THR A 11 -113.60 132.95 -87.75
CA THR A 11 -112.50 132.22 -88.42
C THR A 11 -113.04 131.06 -89.26
N MET A 12 -112.30 130.69 -90.32
CA MET A 12 -112.71 129.74 -91.37
C MET A 12 -113.11 128.32 -90.92
N ARG A 13 -112.89 127.94 -89.65
CA ARG A 13 -113.30 126.66 -89.07
C ARG A 13 -113.65 126.77 -87.58
N GLY A 14 -114.26 127.89 -87.19
CA GLY A 14 -114.81 128.10 -85.85
C GLY A 14 -116.16 127.41 -85.62
N TYR A 15 -116.71 127.58 -84.42
CA TYR A 15 -118.06 127.15 -84.07
C TYR A 15 -119.12 127.98 -84.82
N ASP A 16 -120.28 127.36 -85.10
CA ASP A 16 -121.42 128.04 -85.72
C ASP A 16 -121.88 129.23 -84.86
N ARG A 17 -121.85 130.44 -85.45
CA ARG A 17 -122.25 131.68 -84.79
C ARG A 17 -123.67 131.59 -84.23
N ALA A 18 -124.61 130.96 -84.94
CA ALA A 18 -125.99 130.83 -84.46
C ALA A 18 -126.10 129.89 -83.26
N GLN A 19 -125.31 128.81 -83.20
CA GLN A 19 -125.23 127.96 -82.01
C GLN A 19 -124.53 128.67 -80.85
N VAL A 20 -123.44 129.40 -81.12
CA VAL A 20 -122.71 130.16 -80.09
C VAL A 20 -123.59 131.26 -79.51
N GLU A 21 -124.31 132.04 -80.33
CA GLU A 21 -125.21 133.10 -79.85
C GLU A 21 -126.40 132.54 -79.07
N ASN A 22 -127.01 131.41 -79.52
CA ASN A 22 -128.04 130.73 -78.73
C ASN A 22 -127.49 130.21 -77.39
N GLN A 23 -126.28 129.64 -77.37
CA GLN A 23 -125.66 129.13 -76.14
C GLN A 23 -125.17 130.27 -75.23
N LEU A 24 -124.77 131.42 -75.79
CA LEU A 24 -124.40 132.63 -75.05
C LEU A 24 -125.64 133.26 -74.42
N ALA A 25 -126.73 133.44 -75.17
CA ALA A 25 -128.01 133.93 -74.64
C ALA A 25 -128.58 132.99 -73.56
N ARG A 26 -128.39 131.67 -73.71
CA ARG A 26 -128.75 130.68 -72.69
C ARG A 26 -127.86 130.76 -71.44
N LEU A 27 -126.57 131.06 -71.61
CA LEU A 27 -125.64 131.32 -70.50
C LEU A 27 -125.96 132.64 -69.80
N GLU A 28 -126.21 133.72 -70.53
CA GLU A 28 -126.64 135.02 -70.00
C GLU A 28 -127.97 134.89 -69.25
N GLN A 29 -128.97 134.20 -69.81
CA GLN A 29 -130.20 133.86 -69.11
C GLN A 29 -129.91 133.03 -67.84
N SER A 30 -129.02 132.03 -67.89
CA SER A 30 -128.66 131.25 -66.69
C SER A 30 -127.91 132.09 -65.63
N VAL A 31 -127.14 133.11 -66.06
CA VAL A 31 -126.44 134.04 -65.17
C VAL A 31 -127.40 135.03 -64.54
N ASP A 32 -128.40 135.52 -65.27
CA ASP A 32 -129.43 136.40 -64.71
C ASP A 32 -130.47 135.63 -63.87
N GLU A 33 -130.78 134.38 -64.20
CA GLU A 33 -131.52 133.46 -63.33
C GLU A 33 -130.72 133.13 -62.07
N ALA A 34 -129.41 132.88 -62.18
CA ALA A 34 -128.53 132.69 -61.01
C ALA A 34 -128.42 133.97 -60.17
N ARG A 35 -128.31 135.16 -60.77
CA ARG A 35 -128.33 136.45 -60.05
C ARG A 35 -129.65 136.70 -59.35
N ARG A 36 -130.79 136.38 -59.98
CA ARG A 36 -132.12 136.44 -59.33
C ARG A 36 -132.25 135.41 -58.21
N ALA A 37 -131.69 134.21 -58.38
CA ALA A 37 -131.66 133.19 -57.34
C ALA A 37 -130.76 133.60 -56.16
N VAL A 38 -129.61 134.23 -56.42
CA VAL A 38 -128.72 134.81 -55.41
C VAL A 38 -129.44 135.96 -54.69
N ALA A 39 -129.99 136.94 -55.40
CA ALA A 39 -130.73 138.05 -54.79
C ALA A 39 -131.94 137.56 -53.96
N ALA A 40 -132.71 136.58 -54.45
CA ALA A 40 -133.78 135.96 -53.68
C ALA A 40 -133.28 135.09 -52.52
N SER A 41 -132.04 134.58 -52.57
CA SER A 41 -131.39 133.91 -51.44
C SER A 41 -130.82 134.89 -50.43
N ASP A 42 -130.39 136.08 -50.86
CA ASP A 42 -129.93 137.18 -50.01
C ASP A 42 -131.11 137.84 -49.31
N GLU A 43 -132.23 138.09 -50.01
CA GLU A 43 -133.50 138.51 -49.41
C GLU A 43 -134.00 137.48 -48.39
N ARG A 44 -133.96 136.19 -48.72
CA ARG A 44 -134.26 135.12 -47.75
C ARG A 44 -133.25 135.04 -46.61
N ALA A 45 -131.96 135.32 -46.86
CA ALA A 45 -130.95 135.33 -45.81
C ALA A 45 -131.15 136.53 -44.87
N MET A 46 -131.56 137.70 -45.38
CA MET A 46 -131.95 138.85 -44.58
C MET A 46 -133.27 138.61 -43.83
N GLN A 47 -134.27 137.98 -44.47
CA GLN A 47 -135.50 137.53 -43.81
C GLN A 47 -135.18 136.54 -42.69
N LEU A 48 -134.48 135.45 -42.98
CA LEU A 48 -134.05 134.47 -41.98
C LEU A 48 -133.12 135.08 -40.92
N GLN A 49 -132.30 136.07 -41.23
CA GLN A 49 -131.52 136.81 -40.22
C GLN A 49 -132.40 137.72 -39.37
N SER A 50 -133.47 138.31 -39.92
CA SER A 50 -134.44 139.09 -39.15
C SER A 50 -135.32 138.18 -38.28
N GLU A 51 -135.82 137.07 -38.82
CA GLU A 51 -136.54 136.02 -38.09
C GLU A 51 -135.64 135.37 -37.03
N LEU A 52 -134.35 135.16 -37.30
CA LEU A 52 -133.38 134.64 -36.33
C LEU A 52 -132.99 135.70 -35.30
N ALA A 53 -132.93 137.00 -35.66
CA ALA A 53 -132.73 138.08 -34.69
C ALA A 53 -133.95 138.28 -33.79
N GLU A 54 -135.17 138.15 -34.32
CA GLU A 54 -136.42 138.15 -33.57
C GLU A 54 -136.57 136.88 -32.73
N ALA A 55 -136.28 135.69 -33.26
CA ALA A 55 -136.27 134.44 -32.52
C ALA A 55 -135.17 134.44 -31.43
N GLN A 56 -134.00 135.04 -31.68
CA GLN A 56 -133.01 135.31 -30.64
C GLN A 56 -133.46 136.40 -29.67
N ARG A 57 -134.34 137.32 -30.06
CA ARG A 57 -134.94 138.29 -29.12
C ARG A 57 -135.96 137.58 -28.22
N LEU A 58 -136.82 136.75 -28.80
CA LEU A 58 -137.79 135.89 -28.12
C LEU A 58 -137.09 134.87 -27.20
N LEU A 59 -136.02 134.20 -27.63
CA LEU A 59 -135.19 133.37 -26.75
C LEU A 59 -134.55 134.21 -25.64
N ARG A 60 -134.03 135.41 -25.90
CA ARG A 60 -133.53 136.30 -24.84
C ARG A 60 -134.63 136.88 -23.94
N GLU A 61 -135.89 136.84 -24.36
CA GLU A 61 -137.10 137.16 -23.60
C GLU A 61 -137.69 135.90 -22.90
N GLN A 62 -137.10 134.72 -23.11
CA GLN A 62 -137.51 133.42 -22.56
C GLN A 62 -136.45 132.83 -21.61
N ASP A 63 -135.17 132.84 -22.01
CA ASP A 63 -133.97 132.56 -21.20
C ASP A 63 -133.70 133.67 -20.17
N ARG A 64 -134.21 134.89 -20.41
CA ARG A 64 -134.60 135.77 -19.32
C ARG A 64 -136.10 135.60 -19.10
N PRO A 65 -136.56 134.70 -18.22
CA PRO A 65 -137.93 134.75 -17.75
C PRO A 65 -138.13 136.06 -16.99
N SER A 66 -138.62 137.09 -17.70
CA SER A 66 -138.92 138.38 -17.09
C SER A 66 -140.21 138.24 -16.30
N TYR A 67 -140.07 137.85 -15.04
CA TYR A 67 -141.13 137.85 -14.03
C TYR A 67 -141.61 139.28 -13.67
N SER A 68 -141.35 140.28 -14.51
CA SER A 68 -141.94 141.63 -14.49
C SER A 68 -143.48 141.58 -14.58
N GLY A 69 -144.04 140.64 -15.37
CA GLY A 69 -145.48 140.34 -15.38
C GLY A 69 -145.95 139.54 -14.15
N LEU A 70 -145.04 138.86 -13.45
CA LEU A 70 -145.27 138.16 -12.19
C LEU A 70 -144.82 139.03 -10.99
N GLY A 71 -145.13 140.33 -11.08
CA GLY A 71 -145.20 141.27 -9.95
C GLY A 71 -143.99 141.29 -9.02
N SER A 72 -142.80 141.58 -9.56
CA SER A 72 -141.51 141.93 -8.90
C SER A 72 -141.00 141.04 -7.76
N ARG A 73 -141.82 140.84 -6.72
CA ARG A 73 -141.56 140.01 -5.54
C ARG A 73 -141.37 138.53 -5.88
N ILE A 74 -142.01 138.02 -6.94
CA ILE A 74 -141.79 136.64 -7.41
C ILE A 74 -140.47 136.53 -8.19
N GLU A 75 -140.13 137.55 -9.00
CA GLU A 75 -138.81 137.61 -9.66
C GLU A 75 -137.67 137.60 -8.63
N GLN A 76 -137.80 138.43 -7.60
CA GLN A 76 -136.83 138.51 -6.51
C GLN A 76 -136.73 137.19 -5.75
N LEU A 77 -137.87 136.54 -5.47
CA LEU A 77 -137.89 135.22 -4.82
C LEU A 77 -137.14 134.17 -5.63
N LEU A 78 -137.47 133.99 -6.92
CA LEU A 78 -136.86 132.95 -7.74
C LEU A 78 -135.38 133.22 -8.02
N ARG A 79 -135.00 134.47 -8.31
CA ARG A 79 -133.58 134.85 -8.44
C ARG A 79 -132.81 134.60 -7.15
N SER A 80 -133.38 134.96 -5.99
CA SER A 80 -132.74 134.70 -4.70
C SER A 80 -132.64 133.20 -4.37
N ALA A 81 -133.60 132.39 -4.81
CA ALA A 81 -133.58 130.94 -4.60
C ALA A 81 -132.56 130.23 -5.51
N GLU A 82 -132.37 130.71 -6.74
CA GLU A 82 -131.35 130.21 -7.67
C GLU A 82 -129.94 130.62 -7.22
N GLU A 83 -129.75 131.87 -6.79
CA GLU A 83 -128.52 132.39 -6.19
C GLU A 83 -128.17 131.61 -4.90
N GLN A 84 -129.14 131.43 -3.99
CA GLN A 84 -128.99 130.57 -2.80
C GLN A 84 -128.68 129.11 -3.15
N SER A 85 -129.21 128.58 -4.26
CA SER A 85 -128.93 127.21 -4.69
C SER A 85 -127.51 127.05 -5.22
N ALA A 86 -127.00 128.04 -5.97
CA ALA A 86 -125.61 128.10 -6.41
C ALA A 86 -124.64 128.26 -5.23
N ASP A 87 -124.99 129.12 -4.26
CA ASP A 87 -124.23 129.28 -3.01
C ASP A 87 -124.20 127.99 -2.19
N VAL A 88 -125.34 127.32 -2.00
CA VAL A 88 -125.40 126.02 -1.28
C VAL A 88 -124.61 124.95 -2.02
N LEU A 89 -124.65 124.88 -3.35
CA LEU A 89 -123.86 123.91 -4.12
C LEU A 89 -122.36 124.20 -4.07
N THR A 90 -121.94 125.46 -4.17
CA THR A 90 -120.51 125.82 -4.04
C THR A 90 -120.01 125.60 -2.61
N GLN A 91 -120.79 125.96 -1.60
CA GLN A 91 -120.50 125.69 -0.19
C GLN A 91 -120.42 124.17 0.10
N ALA A 92 -121.34 123.36 -0.41
CA ALA A 92 -121.32 121.90 -0.23
C ALA A 92 -120.12 121.23 -0.93
N ASN A 93 -119.71 121.73 -2.10
CA ASN A 93 -118.50 121.27 -2.78
C ASN A 93 -117.23 121.66 -2.01
N GLN A 94 -117.16 122.90 -1.49
CA GLN A 94 -116.06 123.34 -0.62
C GLN A 94 -115.98 122.49 0.65
N GLN A 95 -117.10 122.29 1.36
CA GLN A 95 -117.17 121.43 2.54
C GLN A 95 -116.75 119.98 2.23
N SER A 96 -117.15 119.44 1.08
CA SER A 96 -116.75 118.09 0.65
C SER A 96 -115.24 118.00 0.37
N ALA A 97 -114.66 119.02 -0.28
CA ALA A 97 -113.21 119.11 -0.49
C ALA A 97 -112.45 119.21 0.84
N ASP A 98 -112.96 120.02 1.79
CA ASP A 98 -112.42 120.18 3.13
C ASP A 98 -112.45 118.88 3.94
N VAL A 99 -113.59 118.18 3.94
CA VAL A 99 -113.74 116.86 4.59
C VAL A 99 -112.80 115.84 3.95
N MET A 100 -112.66 115.81 2.63
CA MET A 100 -111.74 114.92 1.92
C MET A 100 -110.27 115.25 2.21
N ALA A 101 -109.90 116.53 2.33
CA ALA A 101 -108.55 116.95 2.71
C ALA A 101 -108.23 116.53 4.17
N ARG A 102 -109.15 116.78 5.11
CA ARG A 102 -109.04 116.35 6.51
C ARG A 102 -108.97 114.83 6.65
N ALA A 103 -109.78 114.09 5.88
CA ALA A 103 -109.77 112.63 5.85
C ALA A 103 -108.45 112.06 5.29
N LYS A 104 -107.93 112.63 4.19
CA LYS A 104 -106.61 112.25 3.65
C LYS A 104 -105.47 112.55 4.61
N LEU A 105 -105.49 113.70 5.29
CA LEU A 105 -104.50 114.05 6.31
C LEU A 105 -104.56 113.10 7.50
N SER A 106 -105.77 112.80 8.01
CA SER A 106 -105.98 111.85 9.11
C SER A 106 -105.51 110.45 8.74
N ALA A 107 -105.90 109.93 7.56
CA ALA A 107 -105.43 108.64 7.05
C ALA A 107 -103.91 108.59 6.90
N GLY A 108 -103.29 109.67 6.41
CA GLY A 108 -101.83 109.80 6.33
C GLY A 108 -101.14 109.79 7.69
N GLN A 109 -101.71 110.48 8.70
CA GLN A 109 -101.21 110.46 10.07
C GLN A 109 -101.35 109.09 10.74
N VAL A 110 -102.48 108.40 10.55
CA VAL A 110 -102.68 107.02 11.04
C VAL A 110 -101.69 106.06 10.38
N ARG A 111 -101.49 106.16 9.05
CA ARG A 111 -100.53 105.32 8.33
C ARG A 111 -99.10 105.56 8.78
N ALA A 112 -98.69 106.83 8.96
CA ALA A 112 -97.36 107.18 9.43
C ALA A 112 -97.09 106.72 10.88
N ARG A 113 -98.11 106.74 11.76
CA ARG A 113 -98.03 106.15 13.11
C ARG A 113 -97.85 104.64 13.04
N ALA A 114 -98.69 103.93 12.29
CA ALA A 114 -98.57 102.48 12.11
C ALA A 114 -97.22 102.07 11.48
N GLU A 115 -96.70 102.83 10.51
CA GLU A 115 -95.37 102.63 9.92
C GLU A 115 -94.25 102.81 10.98
N ALA A 116 -94.36 103.82 11.85
CA ALA A 116 -93.41 104.04 12.94
C ALA A 116 -93.48 102.97 14.03
N GLU A 117 -94.69 102.59 14.46
CA GLU A 117 -94.94 101.53 15.45
C GLU A 117 -94.40 100.17 14.96
N VAL A 118 -94.64 99.81 13.69
CA VAL A 118 -94.08 98.59 13.08
C VAL A 118 -92.55 98.67 12.97
N ALA A 119 -91.98 99.83 12.63
CA ALA A 119 -90.53 100.01 12.59
C ALA A 119 -89.89 99.88 13.99
N GLU A 120 -90.53 100.42 15.04
CA GLU A 120 -90.08 100.27 16.42
C GLU A 120 -90.16 98.83 16.91
N LEU A 121 -91.29 98.14 16.66
CA LEU A 121 -91.47 96.72 17.00
C LEU A 121 -90.43 95.83 16.30
N LEU A 122 -90.16 96.06 15.01
CA LEU A 122 -89.11 95.35 14.29
C LEU A 122 -87.70 95.68 14.82
N ALA A 123 -87.45 96.91 15.25
CA ALA A 123 -86.18 97.29 15.88
C ALA A 123 -86.03 96.73 17.30
N ALA A 124 -87.10 96.56 18.05
CA ALA A 124 -87.11 95.88 19.35
C ALA A 124 -86.84 94.38 19.18
N ALA A 125 -87.64 93.68 18.38
CA ALA A 125 -87.50 92.23 18.14
C ALA A 125 -86.12 91.86 17.55
N ARG A 126 -85.51 92.73 16.73
CA ARG A 126 -84.14 92.53 16.24
C ARG A 126 -83.06 92.67 17.32
N ARG A 127 -83.24 93.58 18.29
CA ARG A 127 -82.33 93.73 19.44
C ARG A 127 -82.46 92.55 20.39
N GLU A 128 -83.70 92.19 20.74
CA GLU A 128 -84.00 91.01 21.57
C GLU A 128 -83.45 89.71 20.95
N ALA A 129 -83.63 89.50 19.64
CA ALA A 129 -83.07 88.33 18.96
C ALA A 129 -81.53 88.30 18.91
N GLU A 130 -80.86 89.46 18.96
CA GLU A 130 -79.40 89.53 19.03
C GLU A 130 -78.88 89.37 20.47
N GLU A 131 -79.60 89.90 21.45
CA GLU A 131 -79.33 89.68 22.88
C GLU A 131 -79.50 88.20 23.25
N ILE A 132 -80.55 87.54 22.77
CA ILE A 132 -80.73 86.09 22.91
C ILE A 132 -79.60 85.31 22.21
N ARG A 133 -79.20 85.70 20.98
CA ARG A 133 -78.07 85.03 20.28
C ARG A 133 -76.75 85.17 21.03
N THR A 134 -76.43 86.37 21.51
CA THR A 134 -75.15 86.65 22.17
C THR A 134 -75.06 86.04 23.57
N THR A 135 -76.15 86.07 24.34
CA THR A 135 -76.22 85.40 25.66
C THR A 135 -76.16 83.88 25.52
N THR A 136 -77.02 83.26 24.71
CA THR A 136 -77.00 81.80 24.51
C THR A 136 -75.70 81.30 23.86
N GLY A 137 -75.07 82.10 23.00
CA GLY A 137 -73.74 81.84 22.46
C GLY A 137 -72.67 81.80 23.56
N ALA A 138 -72.62 82.83 24.42
CA ALA A 138 -71.67 82.90 25.54
C ALA A 138 -71.90 81.77 26.58
N GLU A 139 -73.15 81.38 26.83
CA GLU A 139 -73.48 80.23 27.68
C GLU A 139 -73.04 78.89 27.06
N ALA A 140 -73.24 78.71 25.75
CA ALA A 140 -72.78 77.53 25.02
C ALA A 140 -71.24 77.43 25.02
N GLU A 141 -70.53 78.53 24.72
CA GLU A 141 -69.07 78.58 24.78
C GLU A 141 -68.55 78.34 26.21
N GLY A 142 -69.17 78.98 27.22
CA GLY A 142 -68.83 78.81 28.63
C GLY A 142 -69.01 77.36 29.12
N THR A 143 -70.10 76.69 28.71
CA THR A 143 -70.33 75.28 29.05
C THR A 143 -69.39 74.34 28.30
N LEU A 144 -69.07 74.60 27.03
CA LEU A 144 -68.09 73.84 26.25
C LEU A 144 -66.67 73.96 26.85
N LEU A 145 -66.18 75.18 27.09
CA LEU A 145 -64.89 75.43 27.75
C LEU A 145 -64.87 74.89 29.19
N GLY A 146 -66.01 74.87 29.87
CA GLY A 146 -66.19 74.24 31.17
C GLY A 146 -66.18 72.71 31.11
N ALA A 147 -66.57 72.10 30.00
CA ALA A 147 -66.53 70.64 29.79
C ALA A 147 -65.13 70.18 29.33
N GLN A 148 -64.50 70.93 28.43
CA GLN A 148 -63.13 70.67 27.94
C GLN A 148 -62.12 70.66 29.10
N ARG A 149 -62.08 71.70 29.93
CA ARG A 149 -61.18 71.74 31.11
C ARG A 149 -61.40 70.58 32.08
N ARG A 150 -62.66 70.19 32.33
CA ARG A 150 -62.95 69.00 33.16
C ARG A 150 -62.48 67.70 32.51
N ALA A 151 -62.55 67.59 31.18
CA ALA A 151 -61.99 66.43 30.46
C ALA A 151 -60.45 66.42 30.52
N GLU A 152 -59.80 67.57 30.35
CA GLU A 152 -58.34 67.74 30.48
C GLU A 152 -57.84 67.44 31.91
N GLU A 153 -58.56 67.92 32.94
CA GLU A 153 -58.30 67.62 34.35
C GLU A 153 -58.42 66.13 34.64
N LEU A 154 -59.49 65.47 34.14
CA LEU A 154 -59.72 64.03 34.30
C LEU A 154 -58.65 63.21 33.56
N VAL A 155 -58.38 63.48 32.28
CA VAL A 155 -57.34 62.80 31.50
C VAL A 155 -55.98 62.98 32.16
N GLY A 156 -55.59 64.20 32.50
CA GLY A 156 -54.32 64.46 33.19
C GLY A 156 -54.25 63.80 34.58
N SER A 157 -55.37 63.62 35.28
CA SER A 157 -55.39 62.86 36.54
C SER A 157 -55.17 61.37 36.32
N ALA A 158 -55.83 60.77 35.31
CA ALA A 158 -55.67 59.37 34.93
C ALA A 158 -54.27 59.07 34.37
N GLU A 159 -53.67 59.98 33.60
CA GLU A 159 -52.29 59.88 33.14
C GLU A 159 -51.28 59.89 34.30
N ARG A 160 -51.48 60.77 35.29
CA ARG A 160 -50.66 60.79 36.51
C ARG A 160 -50.82 59.50 37.32
N GLU A 161 -52.05 59.04 37.53
CA GLU A 161 -52.32 57.78 38.24
C GLU A 161 -51.73 56.56 37.51
N ALA A 162 -51.90 56.47 36.19
CA ALA A 162 -51.28 55.43 35.36
C ALA A 162 -49.74 55.48 35.41
N SER A 163 -49.14 56.67 35.40
CA SER A 163 -47.68 56.82 35.54
C SER A 163 -47.18 56.38 36.93
N LEU A 164 -47.96 56.65 37.98
CA LEU A 164 -47.65 56.20 39.34
C LEU A 164 -47.74 54.67 39.44
N ILE A 165 -48.84 54.07 38.96
CA ILE A 165 -49.02 52.61 38.91
C ILE A 165 -47.92 51.94 38.09
N ALA A 166 -47.52 52.50 36.95
CA ALA A 166 -46.40 51.98 36.16
C ALA A 166 -45.08 52.03 36.95
N SER A 167 -44.81 53.12 37.65
CA SER A 167 -43.59 53.26 38.46
C SER A 167 -43.56 52.32 39.67
N THR A 168 -44.69 52.06 40.33
CA THR A 168 -44.76 51.11 41.45
C THR A 168 -44.63 49.66 40.97
N ILE A 169 -45.24 49.30 39.84
CA ILE A 169 -45.04 47.98 39.21
C ILE A 169 -43.58 47.77 38.82
N GLN A 170 -42.92 48.78 38.23
CA GLN A 170 -41.50 48.70 37.89
C GLN A 170 -40.60 48.55 39.13
N ALA A 171 -40.93 49.25 40.23
CA ALA A 171 -40.23 49.12 41.49
C ALA A 171 -40.40 47.71 42.09
N GLU A 172 -41.65 47.21 42.20
CA GLU A 172 -41.95 45.85 42.66
C GLU A 172 -41.27 44.78 41.79
N GLU A 173 -41.24 44.95 40.47
CA GLU A 173 -40.56 44.00 39.58
C GLU A 173 -39.05 43.99 39.86
N SER A 174 -38.43 45.16 40.04
CA SER A 174 -37.01 45.25 40.36
C SER A 174 -36.67 44.62 41.73
N GLU A 175 -37.53 44.79 42.73
CA GLU A 175 -37.36 44.17 44.05
C GLU A 175 -37.54 42.65 44.00
N ARG A 176 -38.56 42.15 43.29
CA ARG A 176 -38.80 40.71 43.10
C ARG A 176 -37.65 40.05 42.34
N ARG A 177 -37.14 40.67 41.27
CA ARG A 177 -35.94 40.22 40.54
C ARG A 177 -34.73 40.16 41.48
N ALA A 178 -34.48 41.23 42.25
CA ALA A 178 -33.38 41.27 43.21
C ALA A 178 -33.53 40.28 44.39
N SER A 179 -34.76 39.89 44.77
CA SER A 179 -34.99 38.80 45.73
C SER A 179 -34.63 37.45 45.12
N LEU A 180 -35.20 37.14 43.94
CA LEU A 180 -34.94 35.89 43.23
C LEU A 180 -33.45 35.70 42.89
N GLU A 181 -32.73 36.76 42.52
CA GLU A 181 -31.27 36.71 42.29
C GLU A 181 -30.49 36.37 43.58
N ARG A 182 -30.89 36.92 44.73
CA ARG A 182 -30.29 36.57 46.04
C ARG A 182 -30.63 35.13 46.45
N GLU A 183 -31.88 34.71 46.29
CA GLU A 183 -32.36 33.35 46.59
C GLU A 183 -31.65 32.31 45.72
N LEU A 184 -31.52 32.56 44.41
CA LEU A 184 -30.74 31.73 43.49
C LEU A 184 -29.24 31.73 43.81
N GLY A 185 -28.68 32.85 44.27
CA GLY A 185 -27.29 32.92 44.75
C GLY A 185 -27.05 32.08 46.01
N VAL A 186 -27.97 32.12 46.97
CA VAL A 186 -27.93 31.27 48.17
C VAL A 186 -28.08 29.80 47.80
N LEU A 187 -29.06 29.44 46.95
CA LEU A 187 -29.29 28.06 46.54
C LEU A 187 -28.10 27.48 45.74
N ARG A 188 -27.47 28.28 44.87
CA ARG A 188 -26.24 27.89 44.17
C ARG A 188 -25.09 27.66 45.16
N SER A 189 -24.84 28.59 46.08
CA SER A 189 -23.75 28.40 47.06
C SER A 189 -23.99 27.23 48.03
N SER A 190 -25.25 26.93 48.38
CA SER A 190 -25.61 25.72 49.14
C SER A 190 -25.34 24.46 48.33
N THR A 191 -25.85 24.36 47.10
CA THR A 191 -25.67 23.17 46.25
C THR A 191 -24.22 22.95 45.81
N GLU A 192 -23.44 24.00 45.55
CA GLU A 192 -21.99 23.91 45.31
C GLU A 192 -21.24 23.39 46.56
N ARG A 193 -21.66 23.84 47.75
CA ARG A 193 -21.12 23.36 49.02
C ARG A 193 -21.49 21.90 49.27
N GLU A 194 -22.75 21.51 49.10
CA GLU A 194 -23.24 20.14 49.26
C GLU A 194 -22.52 19.18 48.29
N VAL A 195 -22.34 19.59 47.02
CA VAL A 195 -21.60 18.80 46.02
C VAL A 195 -20.11 18.67 46.38
N THR A 196 -19.48 19.70 46.95
CA THR A 196 -18.07 19.61 47.38
C THR A 196 -17.91 18.81 48.67
N GLU A 197 -18.81 18.93 49.64
CA GLU A 197 -18.83 18.11 50.85
C GLU A 197 -19.08 16.62 50.53
N LEU A 198 -20.03 16.31 49.63
CA LEU A 198 -20.28 14.95 49.14
C LEU A 198 -19.08 14.36 48.38
N ARG A 199 -18.43 15.13 47.50
CA ARG A 199 -17.20 14.69 46.82
C ARG A 199 -16.11 14.34 47.83
N LEU A 200 -15.81 15.25 48.76
CA LEU A 200 -14.81 15.04 49.81
C LEU A 200 -15.18 13.90 50.78
N ALA A 201 -16.46 13.58 50.95
CA ALA A 201 -16.88 12.37 51.67
C ALA A 201 -16.54 11.11 50.86
N THR A 202 -17.01 10.99 49.62
CA THR A 202 -16.75 9.83 48.75
C THR A 202 -15.26 9.60 48.45
N GLU A 203 -14.46 10.66 48.37
CA GLU A 203 -12.99 10.55 48.25
C GLU A 203 -12.36 9.94 49.51
N ARG A 204 -12.80 10.34 50.71
CA ARG A 204 -12.35 9.74 51.97
C ARG A 204 -12.82 8.29 52.12
N ASP A 205 -14.08 8.01 51.82
CA ASP A 205 -14.65 6.66 51.93
C ASP A 205 -13.93 5.69 50.98
N THR A 206 -13.70 6.10 49.72
CA THR A 206 -12.95 5.26 48.77
C THR A 206 -11.45 5.21 49.05
N ALA A 207 -10.87 6.18 49.76
CA ALA A 207 -9.50 6.07 50.27
C ALA A 207 -9.42 5.09 51.45
N GLN A 208 -10.38 5.14 52.38
CA GLN A 208 -10.48 4.23 53.53
C GLN A 208 -10.70 2.78 53.06
N LEU A 209 -11.64 2.54 52.14
CA LEU A 209 -11.89 1.21 51.58
C LEU A 209 -10.66 0.65 50.84
N ARG A 210 -9.88 1.50 50.13
CA ARG A 210 -8.61 1.08 49.53
C ARG A 210 -7.54 0.77 50.57
N ALA A 211 -7.46 1.54 51.65
CA ALA A 211 -6.52 1.30 52.75
C ALA A 211 -6.84 0.00 53.50
N GLN A 212 -8.13 -0.27 53.75
CA GLN A 212 -8.60 -1.53 54.33
C GLN A 212 -8.27 -2.71 53.41
N ALA A 213 -8.70 -2.68 52.15
CA ALA A 213 -8.40 -3.75 51.19
C ALA A 213 -6.89 -3.97 50.95
N ALA A 214 -6.06 -2.92 51.07
CA ALA A 214 -4.61 -3.04 51.00
C ALA A 214 -4.00 -3.67 52.27
N ALA A 215 -4.57 -3.42 53.45
CA ALA A 215 -4.19 -4.08 54.70
C ALA A 215 -4.60 -5.56 54.69
N ASP A 216 -5.84 -5.86 54.30
CA ASP A 216 -6.36 -7.24 54.18
C ASP A 216 -5.54 -8.05 53.15
N ALA A 217 -5.17 -7.43 52.02
CA ALA A 217 -4.28 -8.04 51.03
C ALA A 217 -2.79 -8.09 51.47
N ALA A 218 -2.42 -7.46 52.59
CA ALA A 218 -1.10 -7.60 53.19
C ALA A 218 -1.09 -8.70 54.25
N THR A 219 -2.13 -8.82 55.08
CA THR A 219 -2.27 -9.92 56.04
C THR A 219 -2.40 -11.26 55.33
N LEU A 220 -3.28 -11.36 54.32
CA LEU A 220 -3.43 -12.59 53.51
C LEU A 220 -2.13 -13.02 52.80
N ARG A 221 -1.26 -12.07 52.44
CA ARG A 221 0.08 -12.38 51.90
C ARG A 221 1.02 -12.88 52.98
N GLN A 222 1.06 -12.24 54.16
CA GLN A 222 1.88 -12.67 55.28
C GLN A 222 1.48 -14.06 55.79
N GLU A 223 0.17 -14.35 55.82
CA GLU A 223 -0.39 -15.66 56.15
C GLU A 223 0.04 -16.71 55.10
N ALA A 224 -0.18 -16.44 53.81
CA ALA A 224 0.23 -17.36 52.74
C ALA A 224 1.76 -17.56 52.65
N GLU A 225 2.56 -16.53 52.93
CA GLU A 225 4.02 -16.63 53.02
C GLU A 225 4.46 -17.45 54.25
N ALA A 226 3.77 -17.32 55.39
CA ALA A 226 4.03 -18.15 56.56
C ALA A 226 3.65 -19.62 56.33
N GLU A 227 2.49 -19.88 55.73
CA GLU A 227 2.06 -21.24 55.33
C GLU A 227 3.06 -21.85 54.33
N ALA A 228 3.43 -21.13 53.28
CA ALA A 228 4.42 -21.60 52.31
C ALA A 228 5.79 -21.89 52.96
N ASN A 229 6.26 -21.05 53.88
CA ASN A 229 7.50 -21.29 54.60
C ASN A 229 7.42 -22.51 55.54
N THR A 230 6.31 -22.70 56.27
CA THR A 230 6.14 -23.88 57.13
C THR A 230 6.03 -25.18 56.32
N LEU A 231 5.41 -25.14 55.13
CA LEU A 231 5.38 -26.26 54.19
C LEU A 231 6.75 -26.55 53.56
N LEU A 232 7.53 -25.51 53.25
CA LEU A 232 8.93 -25.68 52.80
C LEU A 232 9.82 -26.23 53.92
N GLU A 233 9.55 -25.90 55.19
CA GLU A 233 10.27 -26.49 56.31
C GLU A 233 9.86 -27.93 56.60
N SER A 234 8.57 -28.29 56.55
CA SER A 234 8.13 -29.67 56.75
C SER A 234 8.68 -30.59 55.66
N THR A 235 8.52 -30.20 54.38
CA THR A 235 9.04 -30.97 53.24
C THR A 235 10.56 -31.09 53.27
N ARG A 236 11.31 -30.05 53.69
CA ARG A 236 12.76 -30.15 53.94
C ARG A 236 13.12 -31.13 55.06
N ARG A 237 12.37 -31.13 56.18
CA ARG A 237 12.58 -32.05 57.30
C ARG A 237 12.28 -33.51 56.90
N GLU A 238 11.25 -33.72 56.09
CA GLU A 238 10.89 -35.04 55.54
C GLU A 238 11.93 -35.53 54.52
N ALA A 239 12.35 -34.70 53.57
CA ALA A 239 13.44 -35.03 52.65
C ALA A 239 14.75 -35.34 53.40
N ALA A 240 15.07 -34.61 54.46
CA ALA A 240 16.23 -34.88 55.31
C ALA A 240 16.12 -36.23 56.06
N ARG A 241 14.92 -36.62 56.52
CA ARG A 241 14.67 -37.97 57.09
C ARG A 241 14.88 -39.07 56.05
N ILE A 242 14.25 -38.95 54.88
CA ILE A 242 14.38 -39.94 53.79
C ILE A 242 15.85 -40.09 53.36
N ILE A 243 16.61 -38.99 53.28
CA ILE A 243 18.05 -39.03 52.98
C ILE A 243 18.86 -39.67 54.12
N ALA A 244 18.49 -39.46 55.39
CA ALA A 244 19.15 -40.11 56.53
C ALA A 244 18.85 -41.62 56.60
N GLU A 245 17.59 -42.02 56.39
CA GLU A 245 17.14 -43.41 56.32
C GLU A 245 17.80 -44.15 55.15
N ALA A 246 17.81 -43.56 53.94
CA ALA A 246 18.49 -44.13 52.78
C ALA A 246 20.01 -44.24 52.99
N ARG A 247 20.64 -43.28 53.69
CA ARG A 247 22.05 -43.38 54.09
C ARG A 247 22.29 -44.47 55.12
N HIS A 248 21.41 -44.63 56.10
CA HIS A 248 21.51 -45.68 57.11
C HIS A 248 21.46 -47.06 56.44
N HIS A 249 20.46 -47.32 55.60
CA HIS A 249 20.35 -48.56 54.85
C HIS A 249 21.52 -48.78 53.88
N ALA A 250 22.06 -47.72 53.26
CA ALA A 250 23.27 -47.81 52.45
C ALA A 250 24.51 -48.20 53.29
N THR A 251 24.64 -47.69 54.52
CA THR A 251 25.73 -48.11 55.44
C THR A 251 25.54 -49.52 55.98
N GLU A 252 24.30 -49.96 56.24
CA GLU A 252 23.99 -51.33 56.64
C GLU A 252 24.34 -52.32 55.51
N ALA A 253 23.86 -52.06 54.28
CA ALA A 253 24.17 -52.86 53.11
C ALA A 253 25.66 -52.86 52.75
N SER A 254 26.37 -51.74 53.00
CA SER A 254 27.83 -51.69 52.86
C SER A 254 28.55 -52.53 53.92
N HIS A 255 27.99 -52.62 55.14
CA HIS A 255 28.55 -53.43 56.21
C HIS A 255 28.31 -54.93 55.97
N THR A 256 27.12 -55.34 55.53
CA THR A 256 26.84 -56.75 55.18
C THR A 256 27.69 -57.20 53.99
N ALA A 257 27.81 -56.37 52.94
CA ALA A 257 28.71 -56.66 51.83
C ALA A 257 30.19 -56.73 52.27
N ALA A 258 30.61 -55.94 53.26
CA ALA A 258 31.96 -56.03 53.81
C ALA A 258 32.20 -57.31 54.64
N THR A 259 31.20 -57.79 55.40
CA THR A 259 31.29 -59.08 56.10
C THR A 259 31.29 -60.26 55.13
N GLU A 260 30.41 -60.26 54.12
CA GLU A 260 30.39 -61.27 53.04
C GLU A 260 31.74 -61.34 52.31
N LEU A 261 32.37 -60.19 52.01
CA LEU A 261 33.69 -60.13 51.39
C LEU A 261 34.82 -60.68 52.27
N GLU A 262 34.77 -60.51 53.60
CA GLU A 262 35.79 -61.08 54.49
C GLU A 262 35.55 -62.57 54.76
N GLU A 263 34.30 -63.04 54.81
CA GLU A 263 33.97 -64.48 54.81
C GLU A 263 34.48 -65.18 53.55
N LEU A 264 34.29 -64.56 52.37
CA LEU A 264 34.85 -65.06 51.10
C LEU A 264 36.39 -65.06 51.09
N ARG A 265 37.04 -64.08 51.72
CA ARG A 265 38.52 -64.05 51.89
C ARG A 265 39.00 -65.14 52.84
N GLU A 266 38.31 -65.38 53.95
CA GLU A 266 38.62 -66.47 54.89
C GLU A 266 38.43 -67.86 54.24
N ALA A 267 37.40 -68.02 53.41
CA ALA A 267 37.24 -69.22 52.60
C ALA A 267 38.41 -69.40 51.61
N ALA A 268 38.79 -68.34 50.89
CA ALA A 268 39.91 -68.37 49.95
C ALA A 268 41.26 -68.66 50.63
N ARG A 269 41.52 -68.08 51.82
CA ARG A 269 42.71 -68.37 52.65
C ARG A 269 42.81 -69.84 52.99
N LYS A 270 41.70 -70.48 53.41
CA LYS A 270 41.66 -71.91 53.74
C LYS A 270 41.98 -72.78 52.52
N THR A 271 41.33 -72.54 51.38
CA THR A 271 41.61 -73.31 50.15
C THR A 271 43.04 -73.16 49.64
N LEU A 272 43.71 -72.04 49.94
CA LEU A 272 45.12 -71.84 49.59
C LEU A 272 46.05 -72.59 50.55
N ALA A 273 45.77 -72.57 51.86
CA ALA A 273 46.53 -73.34 52.86
C ALA A 273 46.43 -74.86 52.63
N ASP A 274 45.25 -75.37 52.26
CA ASP A 274 45.05 -76.77 51.89
C ASP A 274 45.93 -77.15 50.67
N ALA A 275 46.01 -76.28 49.67
CA ALA A 275 46.82 -76.49 48.47
C ALA A 275 48.35 -76.43 48.74
N GLU A 276 48.81 -75.60 49.67
CA GLU A 276 50.22 -75.56 50.09
C GLU A 276 50.64 -76.85 50.80
N LEU A 277 49.74 -77.46 51.59
CA LEU A 277 49.98 -78.72 52.29
C LEU A 277 50.13 -79.89 51.29
N ASP A 278 49.31 -79.91 50.24
CA ASP A 278 49.39 -80.86 49.12
C ASP A 278 50.75 -80.77 48.37
N VAL A 279 51.30 -79.56 48.22
CA VAL A 279 52.63 -79.32 47.62
C VAL A 279 53.75 -79.82 48.52
N ALA A 280 53.62 -79.69 49.84
CA ALA A 280 54.61 -80.20 50.79
C ALA A 280 54.72 -81.74 50.75
N GLN A 281 53.59 -82.45 50.77
CA GLN A 281 53.56 -83.92 50.71
C GLN A 281 54.23 -84.48 49.44
N ARG A 282 54.05 -83.81 48.29
CA ARG A 282 54.66 -84.22 47.02
C ARG A 282 56.19 -84.03 47.01
N ARG A 283 56.75 -83.09 47.78
CA ARG A 283 58.21 -82.92 47.90
C ARG A 283 58.86 -84.05 48.69
N GLU A 284 58.23 -84.47 49.79
CA GLU A 284 58.74 -85.57 50.64
C GLU A 284 58.82 -86.91 49.85
N GLN A 285 57.90 -87.13 48.91
CA GLN A 285 57.93 -88.30 48.02
C GLN A 285 59.11 -88.24 47.03
N VAL A 286 59.35 -87.08 46.40
CA VAL A 286 60.44 -86.89 45.43
C VAL A 286 61.82 -87.08 46.06
N GLU A 287 62.03 -86.66 47.31
CA GLU A 287 63.31 -86.82 48.01
C GLU A 287 63.63 -88.30 48.33
N ARG A 288 62.61 -89.11 48.64
CA ARG A 288 62.80 -90.57 48.86
C ARG A 288 63.22 -91.28 47.59
N GLU A 289 62.55 -91.03 46.46
CA GLU A 289 62.93 -91.64 45.18
C GLU A 289 64.30 -91.15 44.67
N ALA A 290 64.77 -89.98 45.10
CA ALA A 290 66.10 -89.48 44.74
C ALA A 290 67.22 -90.25 45.45
N ALA A 291 67.01 -90.68 46.70
CA ALA A 291 68.00 -91.43 47.47
C ALA A 291 68.29 -92.81 46.85
N GLU A 292 67.24 -93.58 46.54
CA GLU A 292 67.35 -94.94 45.98
C GLU A 292 68.08 -94.96 44.63
N ARG A 293 67.81 -93.95 43.78
CA ARG A 293 68.50 -93.77 42.50
C ARG A 293 70.00 -93.47 42.67
N HIS A 294 70.39 -92.78 43.74
CA HIS A 294 71.78 -92.38 43.97
C HIS A 294 72.67 -93.52 44.45
N GLU A 295 72.10 -94.53 45.13
CA GLU A 295 72.82 -95.70 45.63
C GLU A 295 73.06 -96.75 44.53
N LEU A 296 72.08 -96.97 43.65
CA LEU A 296 72.25 -97.75 42.42
C LEU A 296 73.33 -97.17 41.49
N ALA A 297 73.36 -95.84 41.32
CA ALA A 297 74.36 -95.16 40.49
C ALA A 297 75.81 -95.37 40.99
N LYS A 298 76.04 -95.48 42.31
CA LYS A 298 77.37 -95.78 42.88
C LYS A 298 77.82 -97.20 42.51
N GLN A 299 76.94 -98.19 42.70
CA GLN A 299 77.24 -99.59 42.38
C GLN A 299 77.56 -99.79 40.89
N GLN A 300 76.90 -99.03 40.01
CA GLN A 300 77.21 -99.00 38.57
C GLN A 300 78.54 -98.31 38.25
N THR A 301 78.94 -97.29 39.02
CA THR A 301 80.22 -96.59 38.83
C THR A 301 81.42 -97.46 39.19
N ASP A 302 81.34 -98.21 40.30
CA ASP A 302 82.41 -99.15 40.70
C ASP A 302 82.59 -100.32 39.71
N GLN A 303 81.51 -100.71 39.02
CA GLN A 303 81.58 -101.70 37.92
C GLN A 303 82.24 -101.10 36.67
N LEU A 304 81.93 -99.85 36.31
CA LEU A 304 82.51 -99.16 35.16
C LEU A 304 84.03 -98.95 35.27
N ILE A 305 84.58 -98.82 36.48
CA ILE A 305 86.02 -98.68 36.69
C ILE A 305 86.76 -99.99 36.39
N ARG A 306 86.21 -101.15 36.78
CA ARG A 306 86.81 -102.45 36.43
C ARG A 306 86.73 -102.75 34.94
N THR A 307 85.61 -102.46 34.29
CA THR A 307 85.51 -102.64 32.84
C THR A 307 86.38 -101.63 32.08
N ALA A 308 86.73 -100.47 32.65
CA ALA A 308 87.70 -99.56 32.04
C ALA A 308 89.13 -100.13 31.98
N GLU A 309 89.54 -100.92 32.99
CA GLU A 309 90.82 -101.66 32.95
C GLU A 309 90.78 -102.79 31.90
N GLU A 310 89.64 -103.47 31.73
CA GLU A 310 89.45 -104.47 30.67
C GLU A 310 89.43 -103.84 29.27
N HIS A 311 88.78 -102.66 29.11
CA HIS A 311 88.75 -101.89 27.86
C HIS A 311 90.14 -101.39 27.41
N ALA A 312 91.14 -101.36 28.30
CA ALA A 312 92.53 -101.10 27.90
C ALA A 312 93.08 -102.22 26.98
N SER A 313 92.69 -103.48 27.21
CA SER A 313 93.00 -104.59 26.28
C SER A 313 92.17 -104.53 24.98
N GLU A 314 90.99 -103.91 25.03
CA GLU A 314 90.16 -103.71 23.83
C GLU A 314 90.66 -102.58 22.93
N ALA A 315 91.55 -101.71 23.44
CA ALA A 315 92.32 -100.81 22.60
C ALA A 315 93.27 -101.56 21.64
N GLU A 316 93.82 -102.70 22.04
CA GLU A 316 94.62 -103.56 21.16
C GLU A 316 93.77 -104.12 20.00
N LYS A 317 92.52 -104.52 20.30
CA LYS A 317 91.55 -104.96 19.27
C LYS A 317 91.22 -103.85 18.25
N ARG A 318 91.38 -102.57 18.61
CA ARG A 318 91.16 -101.43 17.70
C ARG A 318 92.32 -101.19 16.73
N VAL A 319 93.50 -101.79 16.95
CA VAL A 319 94.59 -101.80 15.95
C VAL A 319 94.19 -102.61 14.70
N ALA A 320 93.39 -103.67 14.86
CA ALA A 320 93.00 -104.55 13.75
C ALA A 320 91.95 -103.95 12.81
N VAL A 321 90.92 -103.26 13.34
CA VAL A 321 89.79 -102.74 12.53
C VAL A 321 90.13 -101.41 11.84
N ALA A 322 91.28 -100.80 12.15
CA ALA A 322 91.86 -99.70 11.39
C ALA A 322 92.01 -100.01 9.88
N LEU A 323 92.10 -101.30 9.50
CA LEU A 323 92.10 -101.76 8.11
C LEU A 323 90.80 -101.44 7.35
N GLN A 324 89.62 -101.50 8.01
CA GLN A 324 88.33 -101.42 7.29
C GLN A 324 87.95 -99.98 6.89
N GLN A 325 88.51 -98.97 7.56
CA GLN A 325 88.36 -97.55 7.16
C GLN A 325 89.50 -97.06 6.26
N ALA A 326 90.64 -97.77 6.18
CA ALA A 326 91.72 -97.46 5.25
C ALA A 326 91.36 -97.80 3.78
N GLU A 327 90.81 -98.99 3.51
CA GLU A 327 90.59 -99.42 2.12
C GLU A 327 89.51 -98.64 1.36
N LYS A 328 88.52 -98.04 2.04
CA LYS A 328 87.53 -97.20 1.33
C LYS A 328 88.17 -95.91 0.80
N VAL A 329 89.13 -95.34 1.53
CA VAL A 329 89.95 -94.20 1.07
C VAL A 329 90.97 -94.68 0.02
N ARG A 330 91.47 -95.92 0.12
CA ARG A 330 92.26 -96.53 -0.96
C ARG A 330 91.44 -96.67 -2.25
N GLY A 331 90.16 -97.01 -2.20
CA GLY A 331 89.31 -97.13 -3.40
C GLY A 331 89.21 -95.86 -4.25
N GLU A 332 89.13 -94.69 -3.61
CA GLU A 332 89.12 -93.39 -4.27
C GLU A 332 90.55 -92.97 -4.70
N SER A 333 91.56 -93.29 -3.89
CA SER A 333 92.98 -93.11 -4.24
C SER A 333 93.43 -93.97 -5.42
N ASP A 334 92.88 -95.19 -5.56
CA ASP A 334 93.16 -96.13 -6.65
C ASP A 334 92.59 -95.65 -7.99
N GLN A 335 91.62 -94.73 -8.02
CA GLN A 335 91.24 -94.04 -9.26
C GLN A 335 92.29 -93.00 -9.67
N TYR A 336 92.81 -92.22 -8.72
CA TYR A 336 93.89 -91.26 -8.98
C TYR A 336 95.19 -91.97 -9.41
N VAL A 337 95.53 -93.09 -8.77
CA VAL A 337 96.65 -93.94 -9.19
C VAL A 337 96.43 -94.55 -10.58
N LYS A 338 95.19 -94.88 -10.97
CA LYS A 338 94.90 -95.37 -12.34
C LYS A 338 95.15 -94.29 -13.41
N GLU A 339 94.85 -93.03 -13.14
CA GLU A 339 95.18 -91.94 -14.07
C GLU A 339 96.70 -91.69 -14.13
N LEU A 340 97.37 -91.63 -12.98
CA LEU A 340 98.82 -91.46 -12.91
C LEU A 340 99.61 -92.63 -13.56
N VAL A 341 99.13 -93.86 -13.41
CA VAL A 341 99.69 -95.06 -14.06
C VAL A 341 99.34 -95.12 -15.55
N ALA A 342 98.20 -94.58 -15.98
CA ALA A 342 97.88 -94.49 -17.41
C ALA A 342 98.81 -93.52 -18.16
N ASP A 343 99.09 -92.34 -17.61
CA ASP A 343 99.96 -91.36 -18.25
C ASP A 343 101.46 -91.72 -18.14
N SER A 344 101.90 -92.29 -17.02
CA SER A 344 103.26 -92.84 -16.94
C SER A 344 103.46 -94.07 -17.83
N ARG A 345 102.43 -94.90 -18.07
CA ARG A 345 102.48 -95.95 -19.12
C ARG A 345 102.53 -95.37 -20.52
N ARG A 346 101.67 -94.42 -20.90
CA ARG A 346 101.76 -93.73 -22.21
C ARG A 346 103.14 -93.10 -22.45
N THR A 347 103.76 -92.58 -21.39
CA THR A 347 105.12 -92.03 -21.44
C THR A 347 106.18 -93.13 -21.59
N ALA A 348 106.08 -94.23 -20.85
CA ALA A 348 106.97 -95.38 -20.98
C ALA A 348 106.84 -96.07 -22.34
N ASP A 349 105.61 -96.27 -22.85
CA ASP A 349 105.33 -96.84 -24.17
C ASP A 349 105.91 -95.96 -25.28
N ARG A 350 105.83 -94.63 -25.15
CA ARG A 350 106.49 -93.69 -26.08
C ARG A 350 108.02 -93.81 -26.02
N ILE A 351 108.61 -93.84 -24.82
CA ILE A 351 110.06 -93.99 -24.66
C ILE A 351 110.57 -95.35 -25.15
N VAL A 352 109.82 -96.45 -24.93
CA VAL A 352 110.16 -97.78 -25.43
C VAL A 352 109.95 -97.89 -26.94
N ALA A 353 108.96 -97.21 -27.52
CA ALA A 353 108.79 -97.12 -28.96
C ALA A 353 109.91 -96.29 -29.62
N GLU A 354 110.28 -95.14 -29.05
CA GLU A 354 111.42 -94.32 -29.49
C GLU A 354 112.75 -95.10 -29.36
N ALA A 355 112.99 -95.78 -28.24
CA ALA A 355 114.19 -96.60 -28.01
C ALA A 355 114.25 -97.84 -28.91
N ARG A 356 113.11 -98.49 -29.22
CA ARG A 356 113.07 -99.59 -30.19
C ARG A 356 113.25 -99.12 -31.63
N ALA A 357 112.59 -98.04 -32.04
CA ALA A 357 112.82 -97.45 -33.36
C ALA A 357 114.29 -97.04 -33.54
N PHE A 358 114.93 -96.50 -32.49
CA PHE A 358 116.36 -96.19 -32.50
C PHE A 358 117.24 -97.44 -32.52
N ALA A 359 116.88 -98.50 -31.80
CA ALA A 359 117.59 -99.79 -31.84
C ALA A 359 117.45 -100.49 -33.20
N ASP A 360 116.25 -100.52 -33.77
CA ASP A 360 115.98 -101.07 -35.11
C ASP A 360 116.69 -100.25 -36.19
N GLN A 361 116.74 -98.91 -36.05
CA GLN A 361 117.56 -98.06 -36.91
C GLN A 361 119.05 -98.39 -36.76
N THR A 362 119.57 -98.51 -35.54
CA THR A 362 120.98 -98.87 -35.29
C THR A 362 121.33 -100.26 -35.86
N VAL A 363 120.41 -101.24 -35.75
CA VAL A 363 120.57 -102.58 -36.33
C VAL A 363 120.50 -102.56 -37.86
N ASN A 364 119.67 -101.69 -38.45
CA ASN A 364 119.59 -101.53 -39.89
C ASN A 364 120.78 -100.75 -40.46
N ASP A 365 121.29 -99.74 -39.76
CA ASP A 365 122.50 -98.99 -40.12
C ASP A 365 123.74 -99.91 -40.00
N ALA A 366 123.87 -100.68 -38.91
CA ALA A 366 124.94 -101.69 -38.76
C ALA A 366 124.84 -102.84 -39.78
N ARG A 367 123.62 -103.21 -40.21
CA ARG A 367 123.41 -104.12 -41.34
C ARG A 367 123.80 -103.47 -42.66
N ALA A 368 123.44 -102.21 -42.89
CA ALA A 368 123.79 -101.48 -44.11
C ALA A 368 125.32 -101.28 -44.22
N GLU A 369 126.02 -101.03 -43.11
CA GLU A 369 127.49 -101.04 -43.07
C GLU A 369 128.05 -102.45 -43.28
N SER A 370 127.47 -103.48 -42.66
CA SER A 370 127.91 -104.88 -42.87
C SER A 370 127.68 -105.35 -44.30
N GLU A 371 126.59 -104.93 -44.95
CA GLU A 371 126.28 -105.18 -46.36
C GLU A 371 127.07 -104.26 -47.30
N ALA A 372 127.49 -103.07 -46.86
CA ALA A 372 128.47 -102.25 -47.57
C ALA A 372 129.86 -102.89 -47.52
N HIS A 373 130.29 -103.43 -46.37
CA HIS A 373 131.53 -104.20 -46.25
C HIS A 373 131.47 -105.51 -47.02
N ARG A 374 130.37 -106.27 -46.91
CA ARG A 374 130.14 -107.51 -47.67
C ARG A 374 130.06 -107.25 -49.17
N SER A 375 129.36 -106.20 -49.61
CA SER A 375 129.32 -105.82 -51.03
C SER A 375 130.60 -105.13 -51.51
N ALA A 376 131.41 -104.52 -50.65
CA ALA A 376 132.78 -104.09 -51.00
C ALA A 376 133.71 -105.30 -51.19
N ALA A 377 133.63 -106.31 -50.31
CA ALA A 377 134.32 -107.59 -50.49
C ALA A 377 133.80 -108.36 -51.72
N GLN A 378 132.49 -108.38 -51.96
CA GLN A 378 131.86 -108.96 -53.14
C GLN A 378 132.31 -108.21 -54.41
N ARG A 379 132.43 -106.88 -54.37
CA ARG A 379 132.98 -106.07 -55.47
C ARG A 379 134.48 -106.28 -55.64
N GLN A 380 135.25 -106.57 -54.60
CA GLN A 380 136.65 -106.99 -54.74
C GLN A 380 136.76 -108.40 -55.37
N PHE A 381 135.86 -109.31 -55.00
CA PHE A 381 135.72 -110.64 -55.64
C PHE A 381 135.30 -110.51 -57.11
N GLU A 382 134.34 -109.64 -57.41
CA GLU A 382 133.84 -109.38 -58.75
C GLU A 382 134.75 -108.48 -59.60
N ASP A 383 135.58 -107.59 -59.04
CA ASP A 383 136.63 -106.89 -59.80
C ASP A 383 137.86 -107.77 -60.05
N LEU A 384 138.01 -108.89 -59.33
CA LEU A 384 138.95 -109.95 -59.68
C LEU A 384 138.34 -110.86 -60.76
N SER A 385 137.06 -111.23 -60.64
CA SER A 385 136.37 -112.14 -61.57
C SER A 385 135.95 -111.48 -62.90
N ARG A 386 135.44 -110.24 -62.89
CA ARG A 386 135.10 -109.48 -64.11
C ARG A 386 136.36 -109.04 -64.87
N LYS A 387 137.53 -108.92 -64.21
CA LYS A 387 138.83 -108.86 -64.91
C LYS A 387 139.22 -110.17 -65.58
N GLN A 388 138.63 -111.29 -65.17
CA GLN A 388 138.82 -112.61 -65.78
C GLN A 388 137.79 -112.88 -66.90
N GLU A 389 136.58 -112.32 -66.80
CA GLU A 389 135.45 -112.65 -67.71
C GLU A 389 135.02 -111.54 -68.68
N SER A 390 135.28 -110.24 -68.42
CA SER A 390 135.10 -109.20 -69.46
C SER A 390 136.10 -109.33 -70.62
N ILE A 391 137.05 -110.27 -70.49
CA ILE A 391 137.92 -110.81 -71.54
C ILE A 391 137.11 -111.58 -72.62
N ASN A 392 135.86 -111.99 -72.35
CA ASN A 392 135.13 -112.98 -73.17
C ASN A 392 134.05 -112.44 -74.14
N THR A 393 133.19 -111.47 -73.78
CA THR A 393 131.78 -111.51 -74.29
C THR A 393 131.17 -110.28 -75.02
N TYR A 394 131.79 -109.10 -75.14
CA TYR A 394 131.13 -107.89 -75.69
C TYR A 394 130.88 -107.92 -77.22
N LEU A 395 129.82 -108.60 -77.69
CA LEU A 395 129.47 -108.85 -79.12
C LEU A 395 127.90 -109.08 -79.35
N ASP A 396 126.95 -108.21 -78.87
CA ASP A 396 125.47 -108.44 -78.46
C ASP A 396 124.22 -107.80 -79.24
N GLU A 397 122.90 -108.03 -78.84
CA GLU A 397 121.58 -107.52 -79.44
C GLU A 397 120.22 -107.55 -78.59
N LEU A 398 119.04 -106.92 -78.99
CA LEU A 398 117.76 -106.64 -78.17
C LEU A 398 116.31 -106.54 -78.90
N ARG A 399 115.13 -106.28 -78.17
CA ARG A 399 113.81 -105.51 -78.51
C ARG A 399 112.35 -106.12 -78.22
N GLY A 400 111.24 -105.32 -77.93
CA GLY A 400 109.77 -105.64 -78.23
C GLY A 400 108.47 -105.16 -77.39
N LEU A 401 107.29 -104.89 -78.07
CA LEU A 401 105.77 -105.02 -77.79
C LEU A 401 104.82 -104.10 -76.88
N LEU A 402 103.43 -104.19 -77.00
CA LEU A 402 102.31 -103.34 -76.37
C LEU A 402 100.78 -103.90 -76.42
N GLY A 403 99.69 -103.23 -75.89
CA GLY A 403 98.21 -103.68 -75.82
C GLY A 403 97.02 -102.65 -75.54
N SER A 404 95.70 -103.04 -75.35
CA SER A 404 94.43 -102.16 -75.28
C SER A 404 93.05 -102.71 -74.65
N GLU A 405 91.91 -101.93 -74.52
CA GLU A 405 90.57 -102.21 -73.81
C GLU A 405 89.25 -101.46 -74.34
N LYS A 406 87.94 -101.80 -73.97
CA LYS A 406 86.63 -100.99 -74.09
C LYS A 406 85.23 -101.55 -73.51
N GLU A 407 84.38 -100.72 -72.80
CA GLU A 407 82.87 -100.63 -72.45
C GLU A 407 81.94 -101.79 -71.90
N ALA A 408 81.11 -101.49 -70.86
CA ALA A 408 79.75 -102.02 -70.47
C ALA A 408 79.50 -103.32 -69.61
N ALA A 409 78.27 -103.42 -69.03
CA ALA A 409 77.48 -104.61 -68.63
C ALA A 409 77.54 -105.23 -67.18
N GLN A 410 77.07 -106.48 -67.02
CA GLN A 410 76.30 -107.02 -65.87
C GLN A 410 76.94 -108.30 -65.24
N VAL A 411 76.67 -108.57 -63.94
CA VAL A 411 76.72 -109.89 -63.25
C VAL A 411 78.10 -110.56 -62.95
N LEU A 412 78.19 -111.16 -61.73
CA LEU A 412 79.09 -112.20 -61.18
C LEU A 412 80.49 -112.53 -61.80
N GLY A 413 81.54 -112.60 -60.96
CA GLY A 413 82.49 -113.76 -60.98
C GLY A 413 84.04 -113.57 -60.94
N THR A 414 84.65 -113.65 -59.74
CA THR A 414 85.85 -114.50 -59.36
C THR A 414 87.24 -114.53 -60.09
N VAL A 415 88.34 -114.24 -59.33
CA VAL A 415 89.56 -115.12 -59.00
C VAL A 415 91.02 -114.96 -59.58
N SER A 416 92.01 -114.74 -58.64
CA SER A 416 93.44 -115.24 -58.40
C SER A 416 94.80 -114.87 -59.11
N ALA A 417 95.91 -114.78 -58.29
CA ALA A 417 97.39 -114.78 -58.61
C ALA A 417 98.38 -115.05 -57.39
N PRO A 418 99.73 -115.33 -57.53
CA PRO A 418 100.71 -115.76 -56.45
C PRO A 418 102.16 -115.11 -56.38
N ALA A 419 103.04 -115.42 -55.37
CA ALA A 419 104.51 -115.05 -55.22
C ALA A 419 105.35 -115.84 -54.12
N THR A 420 106.72 -115.81 -54.08
CA THR A 420 107.66 -116.67 -53.24
C THR A 420 109.14 -116.15 -52.94
N GLU A 421 110.02 -116.91 -52.22
CA GLU A 421 111.56 -116.91 -52.03
C GLU A 421 112.36 -115.80 -51.20
N GLU A 422 113.61 -115.93 -50.62
CA GLU A 422 114.56 -117.04 -50.21
C GLU A 422 115.60 -116.84 -48.98
N PRO A 423 116.80 -116.14 -49.01
CA PRO A 423 118.10 -116.55 -48.32
C PRO A 423 118.91 -115.47 -47.47
N ALA A 424 120.18 -115.58 -46.94
CA ALA A 424 121.02 -116.60 -46.19
C ALA A 424 122.47 -116.11 -45.71
N ALA A 425 123.15 -116.82 -44.74
CA ALA A 425 124.64 -116.89 -44.40
C ALA A 425 125.45 -115.68 -43.75
N GLU A 426 126.54 -115.77 -42.90
CA GLU A 426 127.18 -116.86 -42.06
C GLU A 426 128.10 -116.47 -40.80
N PRO A 427 129.43 -116.08 -40.81
CA PRO A 427 130.48 -116.63 -39.85
C PRO A 427 131.56 -115.74 -39.09
N ALA A 428 132.33 -116.38 -38.14
CA ALA A 428 133.75 -116.19 -37.63
C ALA A 428 134.24 -115.28 -36.42
N ALA A 429 134.21 -115.83 -35.18
CA ALA A 429 135.27 -115.91 -34.09
C ALA A 429 135.67 -114.81 -33.01
N ASP A 430 135.46 -115.19 -31.72
CA ASP A 430 136.35 -115.18 -30.49
C ASP A 430 136.33 -114.14 -29.30
N GLU A 431 136.55 -114.69 -28.08
CA GLU A 431 136.95 -114.18 -26.71
C GLU A 431 136.47 -112.81 -26.09
N SER A 432 136.33 -112.57 -24.74
CA SER A 432 136.62 -113.33 -23.49
C SER A 432 135.86 -112.81 -22.21
N ALA A 433 135.77 -113.67 -21.16
CA ALA A 433 135.73 -113.45 -19.68
C ALA A 433 134.67 -112.56 -18.93
N GLY A 434 134.19 -113.01 -17.74
CA GLY A 434 133.87 -112.11 -16.59
C GLY A 434 132.62 -112.35 -15.70
N THR A 435 132.66 -113.28 -14.73
CA THR A 435 131.76 -113.40 -13.53
C THR A 435 132.19 -112.48 -12.36
N PRO A 436 131.48 -112.36 -11.19
CA PRO A 436 130.15 -112.85 -10.72
C PRO A 436 129.30 -111.81 -9.90
N ALA A 437 128.28 -112.31 -9.18
CA ALA A 437 127.76 -111.88 -7.84
C ALA A 437 127.18 -110.45 -7.68
N GLU A 438 125.89 -110.26 -7.38
CA GLU A 438 125.15 -110.64 -6.14
C GLU A 438 125.47 -109.76 -4.90
N ASP A 439 124.41 -109.07 -4.46
CA ASP A 439 124.13 -108.48 -3.14
C ASP A 439 124.75 -107.14 -2.66
N VAL A 440 123.87 -106.36 -2.00
CA VAL A 440 124.11 -105.33 -0.96
C VAL A 440 124.92 -104.04 -1.29
N ALA A 441 124.53 -102.96 -0.58
CA ALA A 441 125.23 -101.67 -0.43
C ALA A 441 125.21 -100.72 -1.66
N GLU A 442 125.50 -99.41 -1.55
CA GLU A 442 125.87 -98.58 -0.39
C GLU A 442 125.42 -97.10 -0.56
N ALA A 443 125.29 -96.37 0.56
CA ALA A 443 125.56 -94.91 0.68
C ALA A 443 124.65 -93.88 -0.06
N PRO A 444 124.76 -92.55 0.23
CA PRO A 444 124.81 -91.95 1.57
C PRO A 444 123.99 -90.64 1.75
N GLU A 445 123.86 -90.21 3.02
CA GLU A 445 123.81 -88.79 3.48
C GLU A 445 122.57 -87.90 3.12
N ALA A 446 122.32 -86.75 3.78
CA ALA A 446 123.16 -85.94 4.67
C ALA A 446 122.42 -85.25 5.84
N THR A 447 123.17 -84.94 6.93
CA THR A 447 123.18 -83.74 7.81
C THR A 447 121.88 -82.97 8.18
N LYS A 448 121.75 -82.33 9.35
CA LYS A 448 122.73 -81.82 10.33
C LYS A 448 122.59 -82.50 11.71
N ALA A 449 123.64 -82.70 12.52
CA ALA A 449 125.07 -82.32 12.42
C ALA A 449 125.37 -80.84 12.14
#